data_AF-A0A3M8AWR4-F1
#
_entry.id   AF-A0A3M8AWR4-F1
#
_cell.length_a   1.000
_cell.length_b   1.000
_cell.length_c   1.000
_cell.angle_alpha   90.00
_cell.angle_beta   90.00
_cell.angle_gamma   90.00
#
_symmetry.space_group_name_H-M   'P 1'
#
loop_
_entity.id
_entity.type
_entity.pdbx_description
1 polymer ?
#
loop_
_entity_poly.entity_id
_entity_poly.type
_entity_poly.pdbx_seq_one_letter_code
_entity_poly.pdbx_strand_id
1 'polypeptide(L)'
;MKKYRYRRFTYEFKWGVLKQCLDGMSIFEVAKKYGVTEEDIQKWIRQSGIRDLLQSSKKPEERIRQLKRAYQRERQEKKNLIKLLLKMGK
;
A
#
# COMPACT_ATOMS: atom_id res chain seq x y z
N MET A 1 22.47 -16.84 4.27
CA MET A 1 21.03 -16.77 4.57
C MET A 1 20.74 -17.58 5.84
N LYS A 2 20.33 -16.94 6.94
CA LYS A 2 20.02 -17.65 8.20
C LYS A 2 18.60 -18.25 8.11
N LYS A 3 18.51 -19.58 8.11
CA LYS A 3 17.26 -20.36 8.16
C LYS A 3 16.61 -20.20 9.54
N TYR A 4 15.55 -19.40 9.65
CA TYR A 4 14.77 -19.34 10.89
C TYR A 4 13.92 -20.61 11.02
N ARG A 5 14.35 -21.43 11.97
CA ARG A 5 13.93 -22.79 12.26
C ARG A 5 12.60 -22.79 13.02
N TYR A 6 11.48 -22.98 12.31
CA TYR A 6 10.19 -23.61 12.71
C TYR A 6 9.72 -23.58 14.20
N ARG A 7 10.10 -22.62 15.03
CA ARG A 7 9.61 -22.47 16.41
C ARG A 7 8.42 -21.53 16.42
N ARG A 8 7.24 -22.15 16.19
CA ARG A 8 5.89 -21.78 16.63
C ARG A 8 5.61 -20.28 16.71
N PHE A 9 5.36 -19.66 15.56
CA PHE A 9 4.58 -18.42 15.54
C PHE A 9 3.20 -18.70 16.16
N THR A 10 2.92 -18.06 17.30
CA THR A 10 1.63 -18.17 18.00
C THR A 10 0.51 -17.62 17.12
N TYR A 11 -0.72 -18.02 17.39
CA TYR A 11 -1.89 -17.50 16.68
C TYR A 11 -1.99 -15.98 16.80
N GLU A 12 -1.84 -15.45 18.02
CA GLU A 12 -1.80 -14.02 18.32
C GLU A 12 -0.74 -13.27 17.48
N PHE A 13 0.46 -13.84 17.36
CA PHE A 13 1.52 -13.23 16.56
C PHE A 13 1.13 -13.18 15.08
N LYS A 14 0.64 -14.29 14.52
CA LYS A 14 0.19 -14.33 13.11
C LYS A 14 -0.93 -13.34 12.87
N TRP A 15 -1.88 -13.26 13.80
CA TRP A 15 -3.00 -12.32 13.69
C TRP A 15 -2.52 -10.86 13.74
N GLY A 16 -1.58 -10.54 14.64
CA GLY A 16 -0.96 -9.22 14.68
C GLY A 16 -0.27 -8.83 13.37
N VAL A 17 0.43 -9.78 12.73
CA VAL A 17 1.05 -9.58 11.42
C VAL A 17 -0.01 -9.34 10.34
N LEU A 18 -1.04 -10.20 10.27
CA LEU A 18 -2.10 -10.10 9.27
C LEU A 18 -2.94 -8.82 9.42
N LYS A 19 -3.18 -8.37 10.66
CA LYS A 19 -3.89 -7.12 10.94
C LYS A 19 -3.17 -5.92 10.33
N GLN A 20 -1.84 -5.84 10.46
CA GLN A 20 -1.07 -4.75 9.85
C GLN A 20 -1.17 -4.75 8.31
N CYS A 21 -1.25 -5.94 7.69
CA CYS A 21 -1.51 -6.04 6.25
C CYS A 21 -2.93 -5.59 5.88
N LEU A 22 -3.92 -5.83 6.74
CA LEU A 22 -5.30 -5.35 6.53
C LEU A 22 -5.40 -3.83 6.70
N ASP A 23 -4.65 -3.27 7.65
CA ASP A 23 -4.54 -1.83 7.91
C ASP A 23 -3.81 -1.07 6.78
N GLY A 24 -3.32 -1.78 5.77
CA GLY A 24 -2.82 -1.21 4.51
C GLY A 24 -1.29 -1.20 4.37
N MET A 25 -0.53 -1.69 5.34
CA MET A 25 0.92 -1.84 5.14
C MET A 25 1.22 -2.92 4.09
N SER A 26 2.29 -2.72 3.33
CA SER A 26 2.73 -3.70 2.34
C SER A 26 3.30 -4.96 3.02
N ILE A 27 3.16 -6.11 2.35
CA ILE A 27 3.69 -7.40 2.85
C ILE A 27 5.20 -7.30 3.11
N PHE A 28 5.94 -6.56 2.26
CA PHE A 28 7.37 -6.31 2.42
C PHE A 28 7.69 -5.54 3.71
N GLU A 29 6.98 -4.43 3.96
CA GLU A 29 7.19 -3.62 5.17
C GLU A 29 6.86 -4.41 6.44
N VAL A 30 5.75 -5.17 6.41
CA VAL A 30 5.35 -6.02 7.53
C VAL A 30 6.37 -7.14 7.75
N ALA A 31 6.85 -7.80 6.69
CA ALA A 31 7.89 -8.83 6.76
C ALA A 31 9.17 -8.30 7.44
N LYS A 32 9.64 -7.14 6.99
CA LYS A 32 10.81 -6.46 7.57
C LYS A 32 10.58 -6.07 9.03
N LYS A 33 9.39 -5.54 9.37
CA LYS A 33 9.05 -5.07 10.71
C LYS A 33 8.99 -6.21 11.73
N TYR A 34 8.44 -7.35 11.35
CA TYR A 34 8.23 -8.50 12.24
C TYR A 34 9.32 -9.57 12.14
N GLY A 35 10.31 -9.39 11.27
CA GLY A 35 11.41 -10.33 11.09
C GLY A 35 10.98 -11.67 10.48
N VAL A 36 9.92 -11.64 9.67
CA VAL A 36 9.36 -12.83 8.98
C VAL A 36 9.60 -12.71 7.48
N THR A 37 9.46 -13.80 6.74
CA THR A 37 9.55 -13.74 5.28
C THR A 37 8.21 -13.35 4.67
N GLU A 38 8.22 -12.75 3.48
CA GLU A 38 6.99 -12.49 2.73
C GLU A 38 6.22 -13.78 2.44
N GLU A 39 6.93 -14.88 2.22
CA GLU A 39 6.36 -16.21 1.98
C GLU A 39 5.57 -16.74 3.18
N ASP A 40 6.06 -16.51 4.40
CA ASP A 40 5.34 -16.88 5.63
C ASP A 40 4.03 -16.09 5.75
N ILE A 41 4.07 -14.78 5.47
CA ILE A 41 2.88 -13.93 5.49
C ILE A 41 1.88 -14.39 4.43
N GLN A 42 2.34 -14.64 3.20
CA GLN A 42 1.47 -15.13 2.12
C GLN A 42 0.83 -16.47 2.48
N LYS A 43 1.57 -17.37 3.13
CA LYS A 43 1.04 -18.64 3.62
C LYS A 43 -0.06 -18.41 4.66
N TRP A 44 0.14 -17.51 5.63
CA TRP A 44 -0.88 -17.20 6.64
C TRP A 44 -2.12 -16.51 6.06
N ILE A 45 -1.96 -15.64 5.06
CA ILE A 45 -3.11 -15.03 4.33
C ILE A 45 -3.94 -16.12 3.65
N ARG A 46 -3.30 -17.09 2.97
CA ARG A 46 -4.00 -18.20 2.32
C ARG A 46 -4.72 -19.10 3.35
N GLN A 47 -4.09 -19.36 4.50
CA GLN A 47 -4.65 -20.20 5.55
C GLN A 47 -5.80 -19.55 6.32
N SER A 48 -5.82 -18.22 6.42
CA SER A 48 -6.85 -17.47 7.17
C SER A 48 -8.05 -17.06 6.32
N GLY A 49 -7.98 -17.20 4.99
CA GLY A 49 -9.07 -16.84 4.09
C GLY A 49 -9.31 -15.34 3.91
N ILE A 50 -8.49 -14.47 4.52
CA ILE A 50 -8.68 -13.01 4.48
C ILE A 50 -8.21 -12.34 3.18
N ARG A 51 -7.91 -13.13 2.15
CA ARG A 51 -7.33 -12.63 0.89
C ARG A 51 -8.19 -11.53 0.26
N ASP A 52 -9.51 -11.69 0.31
CA ASP A 52 -10.45 -10.77 -0.33
C ASP A 52 -10.57 -9.44 0.44
N LEU A 53 -10.45 -9.49 1.77
CA LEU A 53 -10.36 -8.31 2.65
C LEU A 53 -9.09 -7.49 2.34
N LEU A 54 -7.99 -8.18 2.05
CA LEU A 54 -6.71 -7.56 1.70
C LEU A 54 -6.72 -6.93 0.30
N GLN A 55 -7.51 -7.46 -0.65
CA GLN A 55 -7.65 -6.85 -1.96
C GLN A 55 -8.53 -5.60 -1.94
N SER A 56 -9.50 -5.53 -1.04
CA SER A 56 -10.37 -4.38 -0.88
C SER A 56 -9.65 -3.22 -0.18
N SER A 57 -8.75 -3.49 0.77
CA SER A 57 -7.94 -2.48 1.46
C SER A 57 -6.76 -1.91 0.65
N LYS A 58 -6.40 -2.49 -0.50
CA LYS A 58 -5.34 -1.96 -1.39
C LYS A 58 -5.77 -0.79 -2.29
N LYS A 59 -7.08 -0.56 -2.44
CA LYS A 59 -7.62 0.52 -3.29
C LYS A 59 -7.49 1.98 -2.78
N PRO A 60 -7.15 2.29 -1.51
CA PRO A 60 -6.92 3.66 -1.06
C PRO A 60 -5.72 4.33 -1.72
N GLU A 61 -4.61 3.60 -1.89
CA GLU A 61 -3.37 4.19 -2.43
C GLU A 61 -3.50 4.59 -3.90
N GLU A 62 -4.14 3.74 -4.71
CA GLU A 62 -4.39 4.05 -6.12
C GLU A 62 -5.33 5.26 -6.24
N ARG A 63 -6.30 5.39 -5.33
CA ARG A 63 -7.17 6.57 -5.25
C ARG A 63 -6.38 7.82 -4.87
N ILE A 64 -5.48 7.76 -3.88
CA ILE A 64 -4.56 8.85 -3.53
C ILE A 64 -3.65 9.22 -4.72
N ARG A 65 -3.15 8.21 -5.45
CA ARG A 65 -2.30 8.40 -6.62
C ARG A 65 -3.05 9.09 -7.76
N GLN A 66 -4.29 8.69 -8.01
CA GLN A 66 -5.17 9.32 -8.98
C GLN A 66 -5.47 10.78 -8.60
N LEU A 67 -5.79 11.05 -7.33
CA LEU A 67 -6.01 12.40 -6.82
C LEU A 67 -4.78 13.29 -7.02
N LYS A 68 -3.57 12.79 -6.71
CA LYS A 68 -2.32 13.53 -6.96
C LYS A 68 -2.13 13.87 -8.45
N ARG A 69 -2.44 12.93 -9.36
CA ARG A 69 -2.36 13.16 -10.81
C ARG A 69 -3.40 14.18 -11.29
N ALA A 70 -4.63 14.14 -10.77
CA ALA A 70 -5.67 15.11 -11.09
C ALA A 70 -5.26 16.52 -10.66
N TYR A 71 -4.80 16.67 -9.41
CA TYR A 71 -4.32 17.94 -8.87
C TYR A 71 -3.18 18.55 -9.70
N GLN A 72 -2.21 17.75 -10.14
CA GLN A 72 -1.11 18.26 -10.98
C GLN A 72 -1.59 18.74 -12.35
N ARG A 73 -2.59 18.06 -12.94
CA ARG A 73 -3.18 18.48 -14.22
C ARG A 73 -3.87 19.83 -14.09
N GLU A 74 -4.77 19.98 -13.12
CA GLU A 74 -5.46 21.25 -12.87
C GLU A 74 -4.46 22.40 -12.62
N ARG A 75 -3.38 22.12 -11.89
CA ARG A 75 -2.32 23.10 -11.64
C ARG A 75 -1.64 23.53 -12.94
N GLN A 76 -1.39 22.60 -13.86
CA GLN A 76 -0.76 22.90 -15.14
C GLN A 76 -1.71 23.64 -16.08
N GLU A 77 -2.99 23.29 -16.10
CA GLU A 77 -4.03 23.99 -16.85
C GLU A 77 -4.15 25.45 -16.41
N LYS A 78 -4.21 25.70 -15.10
CA LYS A 78 -4.21 27.08 -14.56
C LYS A 78 -2.98 27.87 -14.99
N LYS A 79 -1.78 27.27 -14.93
CA LYS A 79 -0.55 27.90 -15.43
C LYS A 79 -0.62 28.25 -16.91
N ASN A 80 -1.12 27.32 -17.72
CA ASN A 80 -1.27 27.52 -19.17
C ASN A 80 -2.27 28.65 -19.46
N LEU A 81 -3.39 28.70 -18.73
CA LEU A 81 -4.40 29.73 -18.88
C LEU A 81 -3.86 31.12 -18.54
N ILE A 82 -3.16 31.26 -17.40
CA ILE A 82 -2.52 32.51 -16.99
C ILE A 82 -1.53 32.99 -18.06
N LYS A 83 -0.73 32.07 -18.61
CA LYS A 83 0.21 32.38 -19.69
C LYS A 83 -0.51 32.88 -20.95
N LEU A 84 -1.68 32.33 -21.26
CA LEU A 84 -2.50 32.75 -22.40
C LEU A 84 -3.08 34.16 -22.19
N LEU A 85 -3.66 34.41 -21.00
CA LEU A 85 -4.23 35.71 -20.63
C LEU A 85 -3.18 36.83 -20.69
N LEU A 86 -1.96 36.57 -20.19
CA LEU A 86 -0.84 37.51 -20.27
C LEU A 86 -0.37 37.80 -21.72
N LYS A 87 -0.65 36.88 -22.65
CA LYS A 87 -0.25 37.02 -24.06
C LYS A 87 -1.29 37.77 -24.90
N MET A 88 -2.57 37.72 -24.52
CA MET A 88 -3.67 38.41 -25.20
C MET A 88 -3.84 39.88 -24.77
N GLY A 89 -3.27 40.29 -23.63
CA GLY A 89 -3.28 41.67 -23.15
C GLY A 89 -2.14 42.55 -23.67
N LYS A 90 -1.53 42.19 -24.82
CA LYS A 90 -0.47 42.95 -25.50
C LYS A 90 -0.92 43.42 -26.86
#